data_AF-A0A947YSA2-F1
#
_entry.id   AF-A0A947YSA2-F1
#
_cell.length_a   1.000
_cell.length_b   1.000
_cell.length_c   1.000
_cell.angle_alpha   90.00
_cell.angle_beta   90.00
_cell.angle_gamma   90.00
#
_symmetry.space_group_name_H-M   'P 1'
#
loop_
_entity.id
_entity.type
_entity.pdbx_description
1 polymer ?
#
loop_
_entity_poly.entity_id
_entity_poly.type
_entity_poly.pdbx_seq_one_letter_code
_entity_poly.pdbx_strand_id
1 'polypeptide(L)'
;MLKRTFDFTLSLLGLLLLWPLFLMVAILIKLDSKGHVLFKQERVGKDGKLFKVYKIRTMVCNAPQIGSRLTRKNDARITRIGRLLRWLKIDELPQLINVLTGKMSFIGPRPEIPSIVKFYSKKQRRILLVKPGIIGPAQILHRNELEKYPDDVEDVESYYLKNILPEKLAIDLEYIDRKGLLEDIKYLLEGVLITIFGAIKVEYLMKNRRQLLFLGIDLSLSILSYLTANLLRFDFAIPKKEQPIILPLLLFISLIRPLAFIYFGLYQGLHRYVSTKDFTS
;
A
#
# COMPACT_ATOMS: atom_id res chain seq x y z
N MET A 1 -19.48 11.64 -19.52
CA MET A 1 -18.42 12.68 -19.41
C MET A 1 -18.11 13.03 -17.97
N LEU A 2 -19.12 13.23 -17.10
CA LEU A 2 -18.95 13.58 -15.68
C LEU A 2 -17.95 12.72 -14.90
N LYS A 3 -18.06 11.38 -14.98
CA LYS A 3 -17.09 10.45 -14.34
C LYS A 3 -15.65 10.69 -14.77
N ARG A 4 -15.41 10.97 -16.06
CA ARG A 4 -14.06 11.20 -16.58
C ARG A 4 -13.47 12.51 -16.04
N THR A 5 -14.27 13.57 -15.96
CA THR A 5 -13.85 14.85 -15.37
C THR A 5 -13.52 14.66 -13.90
N PHE A 6 -14.38 13.96 -13.15
CA PHE A 6 -14.12 13.61 -11.74
C PHE A 6 -12.81 12.84 -11.56
N ASP A 7 -12.61 11.77 -12.34
CA ASP A 7 -11.39 10.96 -12.32
C ASP A 7 -10.14 11.80 -12.64
N PHE A 8 -10.24 12.69 -13.64
CA PHE A 8 -9.13 13.56 -14.02
C PHE A 8 -8.77 14.55 -12.91
N THR A 9 -9.76 15.29 -12.40
CA THR A 9 -9.54 16.32 -11.38
C THR A 9 -8.97 15.71 -10.09
N LEU A 10 -9.55 14.62 -9.60
CA LEU A 10 -9.05 13.98 -8.37
C LEU A 10 -7.68 13.34 -8.55
N SER A 11 -7.38 12.75 -9.71
CA SER A 11 -6.05 12.18 -9.94
C SER A 11 -4.98 13.26 -10.06
N LEU A 12 -5.29 14.40 -10.69
CA LEU A 12 -4.38 15.55 -10.74
C LEU A 12 -4.10 16.11 -9.34
N LEU A 13 -5.15 16.38 -8.56
CA LEU A 13 -5.01 16.87 -7.19
C LEU A 13 -4.27 15.85 -6.30
N GLY A 14 -4.58 14.56 -6.43
CA GLY A 14 -3.90 13.51 -5.70
C GLY A 14 -2.41 13.44 -6.01
N LEU A 15 -2.01 13.56 -7.29
CA LEU A 15 -0.60 13.58 -7.68
C LEU A 15 0.13 14.83 -7.14
N LEU A 16 -0.52 15.99 -7.16
CA LEU A 16 0.03 17.24 -6.60
C LEU A 16 0.10 17.20 -5.07
N LEU A 17 -0.83 16.54 -4.38
CA LEU A 17 -0.77 16.44 -2.92
C LEU A 17 0.26 15.42 -2.45
N LEU A 18 0.42 14.32 -3.21
CA LEU A 18 1.26 13.19 -2.83
C LEU A 18 2.70 13.27 -3.37
N TRP A 19 3.09 14.33 -4.08
CA TRP A 19 4.46 14.44 -4.61
C TRP A 19 5.56 14.35 -3.52
N PRO A 20 5.42 14.93 -2.31
CA PRO A 20 6.44 14.81 -1.28
C PRO A 20 6.57 13.35 -0.80
N LEU A 21 5.44 12.64 -0.69
CA LEU A 21 5.41 11.22 -0.34
C LEU A 21 6.10 10.38 -1.41
N PHE A 22 5.84 10.63 -2.71
CA PHE A 22 6.52 9.92 -3.78
C PHE A 22 8.04 10.13 -3.77
N LEU A 23 8.49 11.35 -3.47
CA LEU A 23 9.93 11.63 -3.33
C LEU A 23 10.55 10.87 -2.15
N MET A 24 9.90 10.90 -0.98
CA MET A 24 10.35 10.14 0.19
C MET A 24 10.43 8.64 -0.10
N VAL A 25 9.39 8.07 -0.69
CA VAL A 25 9.35 6.63 -1.03
C VAL A 25 10.41 6.27 -2.08
N ALA A 26 10.67 7.16 -3.04
CA ALA A 26 11.72 6.97 -4.03
C ALA A 26 13.11 6.85 -3.39
N ILE A 27 13.40 7.72 -2.41
CA ILE A 27 14.65 7.67 -1.63
C ILE A 27 14.73 6.35 -0.86
N LEU A 28 13.68 5.99 -0.10
CA LEU A 28 13.66 4.76 0.70
C LEU A 28 13.91 3.50 -0.15
N ILE A 29 13.36 3.44 -1.36
CA ILE A 29 13.57 2.29 -2.27
C ILE A 29 14.99 2.25 -2.81
N LYS A 30 15.57 3.41 -3.15
CA LYS A 30 16.95 3.49 -3.63
C LYS A 30 17.95 3.07 -2.55
N LEU A 31 17.64 3.34 -1.28
CA LEU A 31 18.42 2.88 -0.13
C LEU A 31 18.22 1.39 0.17
N ASP A 32 17.01 0.84 -0.04
CA ASP A 32 16.70 -0.58 0.25
C ASP A 32 17.18 -1.53 -0.86
N SER A 33 17.14 -1.13 -2.14
CA SER A 33 17.59 -2.00 -3.23
C SER A 33 17.99 -1.25 -4.51
N LYS A 34 19.04 -1.73 -5.20
CA LYS A 34 19.42 -1.24 -6.54
C LYS A 34 18.25 -1.38 -7.52
N GLY A 35 18.09 -0.42 -8.44
CA GLY A 35 17.07 -0.47 -9.50
C GLY A 35 16.21 0.78 -9.67
N HIS A 36 15.20 0.68 -10.55
CA HIS A 36 14.21 1.74 -10.79
C HIS A 36 13.18 1.81 -9.65
N VAL A 37 12.69 3.01 -9.34
CA VAL A 37 11.66 3.20 -8.29
C VAL A 37 10.29 2.72 -8.79
N LEU A 38 9.97 3.04 -10.04
CA LEU A 38 8.70 2.64 -10.66
C LEU A 38 8.85 1.30 -11.37
N PHE A 39 7.87 0.44 -11.14
CA PHE A 39 7.64 -0.80 -11.87
C PHE A 39 6.44 -0.63 -12.80
N LYS A 40 6.53 -1.19 -14.01
CA LYS A 40 5.46 -1.16 -15.01
C LYS A 40 5.03 -2.59 -15.30
N GLN A 41 3.73 -2.87 -15.20
CA GLN A 41 3.17 -4.18 -15.53
C GLN A 41 2.13 -4.06 -16.63
N GLU A 42 2.21 -4.92 -17.64
CA GLU A 42 1.18 -5.00 -18.68
C GLU A 42 -0.09 -5.65 -18.12
N ARG A 43 -1.22 -5.00 -18.37
CA ARG A 43 -2.55 -5.46 -18.00
C ARG A 43 -3.53 -5.22 -19.14
N VAL A 44 -4.65 -5.94 -19.10
CA VAL A 44 -5.76 -5.76 -20.03
C VAL A 44 -6.69 -4.68 -19.49
N GLY A 45 -6.95 -3.67 -20.31
CA GLY A 45 -7.85 -2.56 -20.00
C GLY A 45 -9.15 -2.64 -20.79
N LYS A 46 -9.80 -1.48 -20.93
CA LYS A 46 -11.06 -1.34 -21.65
C LYS A 46 -10.92 -1.85 -23.09
N ASP A 47 -11.95 -2.56 -23.56
CA ASP A 47 -12.08 -3.15 -24.88
C ASP A 47 -10.95 -4.16 -25.19
N GLY A 48 -10.37 -4.77 -24.15
CA GLY A 48 -9.27 -5.72 -24.29
C GLY A 48 -7.91 -5.08 -24.60
N LYS A 49 -7.81 -3.74 -24.60
CA LYS A 49 -6.57 -3.03 -24.98
C LYS A 49 -5.51 -3.17 -23.89
N LEU A 50 -4.30 -3.53 -24.29
CA LEU A 50 -3.16 -3.62 -23.37
C LEU A 50 -2.71 -2.23 -22.92
N PHE A 51 -2.37 -2.12 -21.64
CA PHE A 51 -1.75 -0.92 -21.10
C PHE A 51 -0.80 -1.25 -19.94
N LYS A 52 0.10 -0.32 -19.65
CA LYS A 52 1.07 -0.44 -18.55
C LYS A 52 0.51 0.23 -17.30
N VAL A 53 0.32 -0.53 -16.25
CA VAL A 53 0.00 -0.05 -14.90
C VAL A 53 1.28 0.35 -14.21
N TYR A 54 1.29 1.54 -13.60
CA TYR A 54 2.41 2.04 -12.80
C TYR A 54 2.26 1.61 -11.35
N LYS A 55 3.34 1.06 -10.78
CA LYS A 55 3.44 0.74 -9.35
C LYS A 55 4.79 1.16 -8.82
N ILE A 56 4.89 1.30 -7.51
CA ILE A 56 6.17 1.40 -6.84
C ILE A 56 6.80 0.00 -6.77
N ARG A 57 8.09 -0.09 -7.03
CA ARG A 57 8.82 -1.36 -6.94
C ARG A 57 8.96 -1.78 -5.48
N THR A 58 8.37 -2.92 -5.15
CA THR A 58 8.41 -3.51 -3.80
C THR A 58 9.21 -4.81 -3.74
N MET A 59 9.67 -5.30 -4.90
CA MET A 59 10.48 -6.51 -5.02
C MET A 59 11.89 -6.21 -5.55
N VAL A 60 12.83 -7.13 -5.31
CA VAL A 60 14.19 -7.08 -5.88
C VAL A 60 14.16 -7.06 -7.41
N CYS A 61 15.18 -6.45 -8.05
CA CYS A 61 15.22 -6.26 -9.51
C CYS A 61 15.02 -7.56 -10.32
N ASN A 62 15.57 -8.66 -9.83
CA ASN A 62 15.54 -9.94 -10.54
C ASN A 62 14.28 -10.76 -10.20
N ALA A 63 13.32 -10.20 -9.45
CA ALA A 63 12.10 -10.89 -9.07
C ALA A 63 11.29 -11.50 -10.24
N PRO A 64 11.20 -10.85 -11.43
CA PRO A 64 10.54 -11.45 -12.59
C PRO A 64 11.23 -12.71 -13.14
N GLN A 65 12.53 -12.90 -12.85
CA GLN A 65 13.34 -14.02 -13.32
C GLN A 65 13.39 -15.18 -12.30
N ILE A 66 13.10 -14.88 -11.03
CA ILE A 66 13.30 -15.82 -9.91
C ILE A 66 12.01 -16.56 -9.53
N GLY A 67 10.83 -16.17 -10.01
CA GLY A 67 9.60 -16.90 -9.64
C GLY A 67 8.32 -16.46 -10.33
N SER A 68 7.21 -17.07 -9.91
CA SER A 68 5.85 -16.85 -10.43
C SER A 68 5.46 -15.37 -10.49
N ARG A 69 4.62 -15.03 -11.47
CA ARG A 69 3.98 -13.69 -11.61
C ARG A 69 2.97 -13.41 -10.49
N LEU A 70 2.48 -14.46 -9.82
CA LEU A 70 1.65 -14.35 -8.63
C LEU A 70 2.54 -14.31 -7.38
N THR A 71 2.15 -13.48 -6.41
CA THR A 71 2.88 -13.32 -5.14
C THR A 71 2.39 -14.36 -4.14
N ARG A 72 3.31 -15.08 -3.49
CA ARG A 72 3.00 -15.98 -2.36
C ARG A 72 3.02 -15.23 -1.02
N LYS A 73 2.37 -15.80 0.00
CA LYS A 73 2.50 -15.38 1.41
C LYS A 73 3.99 -15.50 1.80
N ASN A 74 4.58 -14.44 2.35
CA ASN A 74 6.02 -14.34 2.69
C ASN A 74 7.02 -14.54 1.53
N ASP A 75 6.72 -14.02 0.35
CA ASP A 75 7.63 -14.06 -0.80
C ASP A 75 8.99 -13.38 -0.51
N ALA A 76 10.07 -14.17 -0.58
CA ALA A 76 11.44 -13.73 -0.31
C ALA A 76 11.93 -12.63 -1.28
N ARG A 77 11.27 -12.46 -2.43
CA ARG A 77 11.58 -11.39 -3.40
C ARG A 77 11.15 -10.02 -2.92
N ILE A 78 10.30 -9.92 -1.90
CA ILE A 78 9.79 -8.66 -1.36
C ILE A 78 10.83 -8.03 -0.44
N THR A 79 11.20 -6.79 -0.74
CA THR A 79 12.14 -5.99 0.05
C THR A 79 11.52 -5.55 1.39
N ARG A 80 12.33 -5.07 2.34
CA ARG A 80 11.83 -4.68 3.68
C ARG A 80 10.90 -3.49 3.59
N ILE A 81 11.33 -2.43 2.89
CA ILE A 81 10.49 -1.27 2.58
C ILE A 81 9.32 -1.70 1.69
N GLY A 82 9.56 -2.58 0.73
CA GLY A 82 8.51 -3.11 -0.13
C GLY A 82 7.36 -3.78 0.65
N ARG A 83 7.67 -4.50 1.73
CA ARG A 83 6.65 -5.11 2.59
C ARG A 83 5.77 -4.05 3.26
N LEU A 84 6.38 -2.98 3.79
CA LEU A 84 5.66 -1.85 4.38
C LEU A 84 4.77 -1.14 3.34
N LEU A 85 5.32 -0.86 2.16
CA LEU A 85 4.59 -0.18 1.09
C LEU A 85 3.38 -0.97 0.61
N ARG A 86 3.49 -2.30 0.50
CA ARG A 86 2.37 -3.19 0.13
C ARG A 86 1.32 -3.30 1.22
N TRP A 87 1.74 -3.29 2.48
CA TRP A 87 0.83 -3.29 3.62
C TRP A 87 0.00 -2.00 3.67
N LEU A 88 0.64 -0.85 3.47
CA LEU A 88 -0.01 0.46 3.38
C LEU A 88 -0.70 0.75 2.03
N LYS A 89 -0.56 -0.15 1.04
CA LYS A 89 -1.03 0.04 -0.36
C LYS A 89 -0.49 1.28 -1.07
N ILE A 90 0.58 1.88 -0.53
CA ILE A 90 1.29 3.03 -1.12
C ILE A 90 1.88 2.64 -2.48
N ASP A 91 2.21 1.35 -2.68
CA ASP A 91 2.77 0.86 -3.93
C ASP A 91 1.84 0.98 -5.14
N GLU A 92 0.53 1.12 -4.89
CA GLU A 92 -0.48 1.28 -5.94
C GLU A 92 -0.80 2.75 -6.27
N LEU A 93 -0.32 3.72 -5.48
CA LEU A 93 -0.58 5.15 -5.72
C LEU A 93 -0.10 5.69 -7.07
N PRO A 94 1.02 5.22 -7.69
CA PRO A 94 1.39 5.66 -9.03
C PRO A 94 0.34 5.37 -10.12
N GLN A 95 -0.63 4.49 -9.86
CA GLN A 95 -1.76 4.24 -10.76
C GLN A 95 -2.62 5.49 -10.97
N LEU A 96 -2.52 6.52 -10.12
CA LEU A 96 -3.13 7.83 -10.37
C LEU A 96 -2.70 8.41 -11.73
N ILE A 97 -1.47 8.11 -12.20
CA ILE A 97 -1.01 8.49 -13.55
C ILE A 97 -1.85 7.78 -14.63
N ASN A 98 -2.23 6.52 -14.41
CA ASN A 98 -3.10 5.79 -15.33
C ASN A 98 -4.52 6.37 -15.37
N VAL A 99 -5.02 6.86 -14.24
CA VAL A 99 -6.32 7.55 -14.16
C VAL A 99 -6.24 8.91 -14.86
N LEU A 100 -5.19 9.68 -14.60
CA LEU A 100 -4.95 10.97 -15.25
C LEU A 100 -4.88 10.84 -16.77
N THR A 101 -4.14 9.85 -17.28
CA THR A 101 -4.04 9.54 -18.73
C THR A 101 -5.29 8.88 -19.31
N GLY A 102 -6.30 8.60 -18.49
CA GLY A 102 -7.60 8.07 -18.93
C GLY A 102 -7.59 6.58 -19.28
N LYS A 103 -6.53 5.84 -18.95
CA LYS A 103 -6.44 4.38 -19.13
C LYS A 103 -7.15 3.61 -18.02
N MET A 104 -7.23 4.20 -16.83
CA MET A 104 -7.94 3.69 -15.67
C MET A 104 -8.99 4.71 -15.17
N SER A 105 -9.78 4.29 -14.20
CA SER A 105 -10.73 5.05 -13.39
C SER A 105 -10.36 4.86 -11.91
N PHE A 106 -10.87 5.70 -10.99
CA PHE A 106 -10.72 5.42 -9.56
C PHE A 106 -11.45 4.12 -9.19
N ILE A 107 -12.69 4.00 -9.65
CA ILE A 107 -13.56 2.86 -9.38
C ILE A 107 -13.78 2.04 -10.64
N GLY A 108 -13.63 0.74 -10.50
CA GLY A 108 -13.89 -0.25 -11.53
C GLY A 108 -13.23 -1.60 -11.23
N PRO A 109 -13.47 -2.61 -12.06
CA PRO A 109 -12.84 -3.92 -11.92
C PRO A 109 -11.32 -3.83 -11.97
N ARG A 110 -10.61 -4.69 -11.21
CA ARG A 110 -9.15 -4.68 -11.20
C ARG A 110 -8.62 -5.14 -12.58
N PRO A 111 -7.65 -4.44 -13.17
CA PRO A 111 -7.09 -4.85 -14.46
C PRO A 111 -6.26 -6.12 -14.30
N GLU A 112 -6.60 -7.20 -15.02
CA GLU A 112 -5.89 -8.48 -14.94
C GLU A 112 -4.77 -8.65 -15.98
N ILE A 113 -3.85 -9.57 -15.69
CA ILE A 113 -2.76 -9.89 -16.63
C ILE A 113 -3.30 -10.62 -17.87
N PRO A 114 -2.71 -10.41 -19.05
CA PRO A 114 -3.20 -11.03 -20.29
C PRO A 114 -3.29 -12.56 -20.25
N SER A 115 -2.39 -13.23 -19.52
CA SER A 115 -2.43 -14.70 -19.38
C SER A 115 -3.69 -15.18 -18.65
N ILE A 116 -4.18 -14.44 -17.66
CA ILE A 116 -5.38 -14.79 -16.90
C ILE A 116 -6.64 -14.47 -17.71
N VAL A 117 -6.67 -13.33 -18.40
CA VAL A 117 -7.84 -12.89 -19.18
C VAL A 117 -8.18 -13.86 -20.31
N LYS A 118 -7.22 -14.64 -20.80
CA LYS A 118 -7.47 -15.70 -21.79
C LYS A 118 -8.49 -16.75 -21.31
N PHE A 119 -8.57 -16.98 -20.00
CA PHE A 119 -9.49 -17.94 -19.40
C PHE A 119 -10.91 -17.37 -19.17
N TYR A 120 -11.16 -16.10 -19.50
CA TYR A 120 -12.47 -15.50 -19.27
C TYR A 120 -13.50 -16.04 -20.26
N SER A 121 -14.64 -16.47 -19.72
CA SER A 121 -15.82 -16.82 -20.52
C SER A 121 -16.38 -15.59 -21.25
N LYS A 122 -17.21 -15.82 -22.28
CA LYS A 122 -17.90 -14.73 -23.01
C LYS A 122 -18.65 -13.78 -22.08
N LYS A 123 -19.31 -14.31 -21.03
CA LYS A 123 -20.03 -13.52 -20.03
C LYS A 123 -19.06 -12.68 -19.18
N GLN A 124 -17.96 -13.26 -18.73
CA GLN A 124 -16.95 -12.58 -17.90
C GLN A 124 -16.23 -11.45 -18.66
N ARG A 125 -16.07 -11.57 -19.98
CA ARG A 125 -15.47 -10.51 -20.81
C ARG A 125 -16.24 -9.19 -20.81
N ARG A 126 -17.50 -9.16 -20.34
CA ARG A 126 -18.23 -7.90 -20.09
C ARG A 126 -17.46 -6.95 -19.16
N ILE A 127 -16.61 -7.49 -18.28
CA ILE A 127 -15.70 -6.72 -17.41
C ILE A 127 -14.77 -5.80 -18.19
N LEU A 128 -14.36 -6.22 -19.38
CA LEU A 128 -13.47 -5.44 -20.22
C LEU A 128 -14.20 -4.29 -20.93
N LEU A 129 -15.53 -4.17 -20.85
CA LEU A 129 -16.28 -3.07 -21.48
C LEU A 129 -16.19 -1.76 -20.70
N VAL A 130 -15.69 -1.79 -19.46
CA VAL A 130 -15.51 -0.61 -18.61
C VAL A 130 -14.03 -0.35 -18.36
N LYS A 131 -13.70 0.89 -17.96
CA LYS A 131 -12.32 1.20 -17.57
C LYS A 131 -12.02 0.47 -16.25
N PRO A 132 -10.84 -0.16 -16.14
CA PRO A 132 -10.41 -0.75 -14.88
C PRO A 132 -10.22 0.31 -13.79
N GLY A 133 -10.43 -0.11 -12.54
CA GLY A 133 -10.32 0.72 -11.35
C GLY A 133 -8.99 0.56 -10.62
N ILE A 134 -8.61 1.58 -9.84
CA ILE A 134 -7.61 1.43 -8.77
C ILE A 134 -8.25 0.63 -7.62
N ILE A 135 -9.47 1.03 -7.25
CA ILE A 135 -10.33 0.39 -6.26
C ILE A 135 -11.49 -0.29 -7.00
N GLY A 136 -11.80 -1.50 -6.59
CA GLY A 136 -12.88 -2.30 -7.16
C GLY A 136 -13.61 -3.07 -6.05
N PRO A 137 -14.88 -3.40 -6.24
CA PRO A 137 -15.68 -4.09 -5.23
C PRO A 137 -15.09 -5.43 -4.85
N ALA A 138 -14.62 -6.22 -5.83
CA ALA A 138 -13.89 -7.45 -5.56
C ALA A 138 -12.59 -7.20 -4.77
N GLN A 139 -11.89 -6.08 -4.99
CA GLN A 139 -10.67 -5.75 -4.24
C GLN A 139 -10.94 -5.36 -2.79
N ILE A 140 -12.09 -4.71 -2.54
CA ILE A 140 -12.52 -4.34 -1.19
C ILE A 140 -12.84 -5.61 -0.39
N LEU A 141 -13.67 -6.49 -0.95
CA LEU A 141 -14.08 -7.75 -0.31
C LEU A 141 -12.92 -8.74 -0.17
N HIS A 142 -11.99 -8.78 -1.13
CA HIS A 142 -10.84 -9.69 -1.14
C HIS A 142 -9.52 -8.98 -0.77
N ARG A 143 -9.54 -8.01 0.13
CA ARG A 143 -8.32 -7.26 0.50
C ARG A 143 -7.17 -8.16 0.99
N ASN A 144 -7.51 -9.22 1.73
CA ASN A 144 -6.58 -10.21 2.24
C ASN A 144 -6.63 -11.51 1.41
N GLU A 145 -6.73 -11.41 0.08
CA GLU A 145 -6.73 -12.58 -0.82
C GLU A 145 -5.58 -13.56 -0.52
N LEU A 146 -4.41 -13.04 -0.15
CA LEU A 146 -3.24 -13.85 0.21
C LEU A 146 -3.45 -14.74 1.45
N GLU A 147 -4.39 -14.40 2.33
CA GLU A 147 -4.76 -15.23 3.50
C GLU A 147 -5.70 -16.39 3.11
N LYS A 148 -6.37 -16.31 1.94
CA LYS A 148 -7.28 -17.36 1.44
C LYS A 148 -6.55 -18.56 0.82
N TYR A 149 -5.24 -18.46 0.56
CA TYR A 149 -4.46 -19.57 0.01
C TYR A 149 -4.10 -20.56 1.12
N PRO A 150 -4.36 -21.88 0.93
CA PRO A 150 -3.78 -22.92 1.78
C PRO A 150 -2.25 -22.82 1.82
N ASP A 151 -1.64 -23.19 2.95
CA ASP A 151 -0.19 -23.07 3.13
C ASP A 151 0.60 -24.09 2.26
N ASP A 152 -0.06 -25.14 1.76
CA ASP A 152 0.47 -26.26 0.96
C ASP A 152 0.16 -26.18 -0.55
N VAL A 153 -0.30 -25.02 -1.06
CA VAL A 153 -0.61 -24.88 -2.50
C VAL A 153 0.65 -25.00 -3.36
N GLU A 154 0.78 -26.11 -4.10
CA GLU A 154 1.84 -26.33 -5.09
C GLU A 154 1.72 -25.36 -6.27
N ASP A 155 0.55 -25.31 -6.92
CA ASP A 155 0.26 -24.42 -8.05
C ASP A 155 -0.72 -23.29 -7.68
N VAL A 156 -0.12 -22.14 -7.39
CA VAL A 156 -0.83 -20.90 -7.03
C VAL A 156 -1.71 -20.38 -8.18
N GLU A 157 -1.28 -20.57 -9.43
CA GLU A 157 -2.02 -20.06 -10.59
C GLU A 157 -3.27 -20.89 -10.84
N SER A 158 -3.15 -22.22 -10.84
CA SER A 158 -4.32 -23.09 -10.95
C SER A 158 -5.31 -22.91 -9.79
N TYR A 159 -4.82 -22.74 -8.56
CA TYR A 159 -5.68 -22.48 -7.41
C TYR A 159 -6.44 -21.15 -7.57
N TYR A 160 -5.73 -20.09 -7.99
CA TYR A 160 -6.35 -18.79 -8.25
C TYR A 160 -7.44 -18.88 -9.32
N LEU A 161 -7.17 -19.55 -10.45
CA LEU A 161 -8.12 -19.68 -11.55
C LEU A 161 -9.39 -20.45 -11.17
N LYS A 162 -9.26 -21.47 -10.31
CA LYS A 162 -10.38 -22.34 -9.92
C LYS A 162 -11.21 -21.77 -8.76
N ASN A 163 -10.56 -21.20 -7.75
CA ASN A 163 -11.22 -20.88 -6.47
C ASN A 163 -11.45 -19.37 -6.26
N ILE A 164 -10.54 -18.52 -6.73
CA ILE A 164 -10.56 -17.09 -6.38
C ILE A 164 -11.12 -16.25 -7.53
N LEU A 165 -10.68 -16.53 -8.76
CA LEU A 165 -11.06 -15.77 -9.94
C LEU A 165 -12.59 -15.78 -10.18
N PRO A 166 -13.32 -16.92 -10.09
CA PRO A 166 -14.75 -16.93 -10.37
C PRO A 166 -15.56 -16.04 -9.41
N GLU A 167 -15.24 -16.06 -8.11
CA GLU A 167 -15.87 -15.22 -7.09
C GLU A 167 -15.64 -13.73 -7.38
N LYS A 168 -14.39 -13.34 -7.68
CA LYS A 168 -14.04 -11.95 -8.01
C LYS A 168 -14.75 -11.47 -9.26
N LEU A 169 -14.79 -12.29 -10.32
CA LEU A 169 -15.47 -11.92 -11.56
C LEU A 169 -16.98 -11.81 -11.37
N ALA A 170 -17.60 -12.60 -10.49
CA ALA A 170 -19.02 -12.49 -10.19
C ALA A 170 -19.35 -11.13 -9.53
N ILE A 171 -18.56 -10.72 -8.54
CA ILE A 171 -18.70 -9.42 -7.87
C ILE A 171 -18.50 -8.26 -8.85
N ASP A 172 -17.44 -8.33 -9.67
CA ASP A 172 -17.15 -7.28 -10.66
C ASP A 172 -18.23 -7.20 -11.76
N LEU A 173 -18.86 -8.33 -12.12
CA LEU A 173 -20.01 -8.35 -13.05
C LEU A 173 -21.25 -7.69 -12.44
N GLU A 174 -21.55 -7.95 -11.16
CA GLU A 174 -22.67 -7.30 -10.48
C GLU A 174 -22.48 -5.77 -10.42
N TYR A 175 -21.26 -5.32 -10.15
CA TYR A 175 -20.92 -3.90 -10.18
C TYR A 175 -21.19 -3.28 -11.56
N ILE A 176 -20.87 -3.99 -12.66
CA ILE A 176 -21.11 -3.48 -14.01
C ILE A 176 -22.58 -3.28 -14.30
N ASP A 177 -23.44 -4.14 -13.74
CA ASP A 177 -24.89 -4.08 -13.90
C ASP A 177 -25.50 -2.92 -13.08
N ARG A 178 -24.91 -2.58 -11.92
CA ARG A 178 -25.37 -1.49 -11.03
C ARG A 178 -24.60 -0.17 -11.16
N LYS A 179 -23.63 -0.09 -12.07
CA LYS A 179 -22.66 1.02 -12.12
C LYS A 179 -23.36 2.39 -12.21
N GLY A 180 -22.94 3.30 -11.36
CA GLY A 180 -23.45 4.66 -11.30
C GLY A 180 -22.51 5.54 -10.48
N LEU A 181 -22.64 6.86 -10.62
CA LEU A 181 -21.73 7.80 -9.94
C LEU A 181 -21.87 7.73 -8.41
N LEU A 182 -23.10 7.52 -7.91
CA LEU A 182 -23.36 7.32 -6.48
C LEU A 182 -22.72 6.03 -5.96
N GLU A 183 -22.86 4.93 -6.70
CA GLU A 183 -22.24 3.65 -6.33
C GLU A 183 -20.71 3.74 -6.35
N ASP A 184 -20.15 4.47 -7.32
CA ASP A 184 -18.71 4.75 -7.36
C ASP A 184 -18.24 5.54 -6.13
N ILE A 185 -18.96 6.59 -5.73
CA ILE A 185 -18.62 7.37 -4.52
C ILE A 185 -18.66 6.48 -3.28
N LYS A 186 -19.68 5.62 -3.17
CA LYS A 186 -19.81 4.66 -2.07
C LYS A 186 -18.61 3.72 -2.00
N TYR A 187 -18.26 3.05 -3.10
CA TYR A 187 -17.09 2.17 -3.15
C TYR A 187 -15.77 2.90 -2.95
N LEU A 188 -15.67 4.17 -3.38
CA LEU A 188 -14.49 5.00 -3.12
C LEU A 188 -14.31 5.24 -1.62
N LEU A 189 -15.38 5.67 -0.94
CA LEU A 189 -15.36 5.91 0.51
C LEU A 189 -15.08 4.62 1.28
N GLU A 190 -15.78 3.54 0.95
CA GLU A 190 -15.59 2.23 1.56
C GLU A 190 -14.16 1.71 1.36
N GLY A 191 -13.63 1.81 0.14
CA GLY A 191 -12.26 1.41 -0.18
C GLY A 191 -11.21 2.24 0.55
N VAL A 192 -11.41 3.55 0.70
CA VAL A 192 -10.53 4.43 1.48
C VAL A 192 -10.57 4.06 2.96
N LEU A 193 -11.76 3.93 3.54
CA LEU A 193 -11.94 3.55 4.95
C LEU A 193 -11.29 2.20 5.25
N ILE A 194 -11.56 1.18 4.43
CA ILE A 194 -10.97 -0.16 4.60
C ILE A 194 -9.45 -0.14 4.40
N THR A 195 -8.93 0.72 3.52
CA THR A 195 -7.47 0.86 3.34
C THR A 195 -6.82 1.47 4.57
N ILE A 196 -7.41 2.52 5.15
CA ILE A 196 -6.91 3.20 6.35
C ILE A 196 -7.06 2.32 7.59
N PHE A 197 -8.28 1.88 7.90
CA PHE A 197 -8.60 1.17 9.13
C PHE A 197 -8.27 -0.31 9.06
N GLY A 198 -8.46 -0.95 7.92
CA GLY A 198 -8.16 -2.36 7.78
C GLY A 198 -6.66 -2.64 7.70
N ALA A 199 -5.79 -1.65 7.46
CA ALA A 199 -4.33 -1.87 7.56
C ALA A 199 -3.96 -2.15 9.02
N ILE A 200 -4.59 -1.43 9.94
CA ILE A 200 -4.39 -1.52 11.38
C ILE A 200 -5.26 -2.67 11.92
N LYS A 201 -4.86 -3.93 11.67
CA LYS A 201 -5.49 -5.07 12.36
C LYS A 201 -5.15 -4.99 13.85
N VAL A 202 -6.16 -4.96 14.71
CA VAL A 202 -6.00 -5.06 16.18
C VAL A 202 -5.16 -6.28 16.55
N GLU A 203 -5.29 -7.38 15.79
CA GLU A 203 -4.50 -8.59 15.97
C GLU A 203 -2.99 -8.40 15.68
N TYR A 204 -2.63 -7.56 14.70
CA TYR A 204 -1.23 -7.18 14.45
C TYR A 204 -0.70 -6.27 15.57
N LEU A 205 -1.51 -5.30 16.00
CA LEU A 205 -1.20 -4.46 17.16
C LEU A 205 -1.00 -5.32 18.41
N MET A 206 -1.83 -6.33 18.62
CA MET A 206 -1.74 -7.26 19.75
C MET A 206 -0.52 -8.16 19.66
N LYS A 207 -0.22 -8.73 18.48
CA LYS A 207 0.96 -9.57 18.24
C LYS A 207 2.26 -8.80 18.49
N ASN A 208 2.30 -7.52 18.12
CA ASN A 208 3.46 -6.64 18.28
C ASN A 208 3.32 -5.65 19.45
N ARG A 209 2.40 -5.88 20.41
CA ARG A 209 2.07 -4.91 21.48
C ARG A 209 3.27 -4.40 22.25
N ARG A 210 4.25 -5.27 22.48
CA ARG A 210 5.50 -4.93 23.20
C ARG A 210 6.39 -4.00 22.38
N GLN A 211 6.56 -4.27 21.08
CA GLN A 211 7.34 -3.41 20.19
C GLN A 211 6.68 -2.03 20.04
N LEU A 212 5.35 -2.00 19.96
CA LEU A 212 4.58 -0.75 19.91
C LEU A 212 4.68 0.03 21.23
N LEU A 213 4.68 -0.65 22.37
CA LEU A 213 4.89 -0.04 23.67
C LEU A 213 6.28 0.59 23.78
N PHE A 214 7.34 -0.11 23.35
CA PHE A 214 8.69 0.45 23.32
C PHE A 214 8.82 1.63 22.37
N LEU A 215 8.21 1.54 21.18
CA LEU A 215 8.15 2.67 20.24
C LEU A 215 7.43 3.87 20.86
N GLY A 216 6.31 3.63 21.56
CA GLY A 216 5.56 4.67 22.24
C GLY A 216 6.35 5.34 23.36
N ILE A 217 7.09 4.56 24.16
CA ILE A 217 7.96 5.08 25.23
C ILE A 217 9.10 5.90 24.63
N ASP A 218 9.83 5.38 23.64
CA ASP A 218 10.94 6.10 22.99
C ASP A 218 10.45 7.39 22.33
N LEU A 219 9.32 7.35 21.60
CA LEU A 219 8.73 8.53 20.98
C LEU A 219 8.33 9.57 22.03
N SER A 220 7.71 9.13 23.13
CA SER A 220 7.32 10.02 24.23
C SER A 220 8.54 10.67 24.89
N LEU A 221 9.59 9.89 25.17
CA LEU A 221 10.85 10.40 25.72
C LEU A 221 11.53 11.38 24.77
N SER A 222 11.45 11.13 23.47
CA SER A 222 12.05 11.99 22.44
C SER A 222 11.33 13.32 22.33
N ILE A 223 10.00 13.28 22.30
CA ILE A 223 9.16 14.48 22.28
C ILE A 223 9.37 15.27 23.57
N LEU A 224 9.35 14.60 24.72
CA LEU A 224 9.56 15.23 26.02
C LEU A 224 10.96 15.85 26.10
N SER A 225 12.01 15.11 25.75
CA SER A 225 13.38 15.61 25.73
C SER A 225 13.52 16.85 24.84
N TYR A 226 12.95 16.82 23.64
CA TYR A 226 12.99 17.95 22.71
C TYR A 226 12.23 19.17 23.25
N LEU A 227 11.03 18.98 23.80
CA LEU A 227 10.24 20.07 24.39
C LEU A 227 10.93 20.66 25.61
N THR A 228 11.41 19.83 26.54
CA THR A 228 12.13 20.27 27.74
C THR A 228 13.42 21.00 27.37
N ALA A 229 14.19 20.51 26.39
CA ALA A 229 15.39 21.20 25.93
C ALA A 229 15.09 22.60 25.39
N ASN A 230 14.00 22.77 24.63
CA ASN A 230 13.57 24.08 24.14
C ASN A 230 13.02 24.97 25.25
N LEU A 231 12.26 24.43 26.21
CA LEU A 231 11.80 25.20 27.37
C LEU A 231 12.96 25.70 28.21
N LEU A 232 13.94 24.85 28.52
CA LEU A 232 15.13 25.24 29.28
C LEU A 232 15.99 26.27 28.53
N ARG A 233 16.09 26.16 27.20
CA ARG A 233 16.84 27.12 26.37
C ARG A 233 16.25 28.53 26.39
N PHE A 234 14.94 28.66 26.58
CA PHE A 234 14.21 29.92 26.50
C PHE A 234 13.56 30.30 27.84
N ASP A 235 14.14 29.90 28.97
CA ASP A 235 13.64 30.23 30.32
C ASP A 235 12.14 29.97 30.50
N PHE A 236 11.68 28.82 30.01
CA PHE A 236 10.29 28.36 29.99
C PHE A 236 9.31 29.22 29.15
N ALA A 237 9.82 30.16 28.35
CA ALA A 237 9.03 31.05 27.50
C ALA A 237 9.54 31.07 26.05
N ILE A 238 9.05 30.13 25.22
CA ILE A 238 9.45 30.02 23.81
C ILE A 238 8.99 31.26 23.00
N PRO A 239 9.91 32.06 22.44
CA PRO A 239 9.57 33.26 21.68
C PRO A 239 8.72 32.93 20.44
N LYS A 240 7.73 33.78 20.13
CA LYS A 240 6.87 33.61 18.94
C LYS A 240 7.65 33.50 17.62
N LYS A 241 8.85 34.11 17.55
CA LYS A 241 9.73 34.05 16.39
C LYS A 241 10.35 32.66 16.14
N GLU A 242 10.50 31.85 17.19
CA GLU A 242 11.16 30.53 17.13
C GLU A 242 10.16 29.37 16.96
N GLN A 243 8.90 29.58 17.34
CA GLN A 243 7.80 28.64 17.15
C GLN A 243 7.68 28.05 15.72
N PRO A 244 7.80 28.84 14.62
CA PRO A 244 7.71 28.30 13.26
C PRO A 244 8.88 27.37 12.88
N ILE A 245 9.97 27.33 13.65
CA ILE A 245 11.09 26.40 13.45
C ILE A 245 10.91 25.17 14.35
N ILE A 246 10.58 25.41 15.61
CA ILE A 246 10.49 24.36 16.64
C ILE A 246 9.36 23.38 16.34
N LEU A 247 8.20 23.88 15.89
CA LEU A 247 7.01 23.05 15.69
C LEU A 247 7.12 22.10 14.48
N PRO A 248 7.62 22.52 13.30
CA PRO A 248 7.89 21.59 12.21
C PRO A 248 8.97 20.55 12.55
N LEU A 249 10.02 20.92 13.30
CA LEU A 249 11.04 19.96 13.72
C LEU A 249 10.45 18.89 14.66
N LEU A 250 9.55 19.27 15.57
CA LEU A 250 8.85 18.32 16.44
C LEU A 250 8.07 17.31 15.60
N LEU A 251 7.32 17.76 14.60
CA LEU A 251 6.60 16.88 13.66
C LEU A 251 7.57 15.96 12.89
N PHE A 252 8.71 16.50 12.47
CA PHE A 252 9.75 15.75 11.77
C PHE A 252 10.33 14.63 12.65
N ILE A 253 10.70 14.94 13.91
CA ILE A 253 11.16 13.96 14.90
C ILE A 253 10.08 12.90 15.13
N SER A 254 8.82 13.31 15.23
CA SER A 254 7.70 12.42 15.50
C SER A 254 7.41 11.45 14.35
N LEU A 255 7.68 11.86 13.11
CA LEU A 255 7.37 11.06 11.91
C LEU A 255 8.55 10.23 11.43
N ILE A 256 9.76 10.78 11.45
CA ILE A 256 10.95 10.12 10.89
C ILE A 256 11.54 9.11 11.84
N ARG A 257 11.46 9.35 13.15
CA ARG A 257 11.99 8.42 14.13
C ARG A 257 11.28 7.05 14.04
N PRO A 258 9.93 6.95 14.03
CA PRO A 258 9.27 5.66 13.79
C PRO A 258 9.68 4.99 12.46
N LEU A 259 9.81 5.77 11.38
CA LEU A 259 10.20 5.25 10.06
C LEU A 259 11.63 4.69 10.05
N ALA A 260 12.59 5.41 10.63
CA ALA A 260 13.98 4.97 10.75
C ALA A 260 14.08 3.70 11.61
N PHE A 261 13.33 3.61 12.70
CA PHE A 261 13.34 2.45 13.58
C PHE A 261 12.72 1.21 12.94
N ILE A 262 11.64 1.37 12.16
CA ILE A 262 11.10 0.29 11.32
C ILE A 262 12.13 -0.16 10.29
N TYR A 263 12.86 0.77 9.67
CA TYR A 263 13.89 0.46 8.67
C TYR A 263 15.07 -0.34 9.25
N PHE A 264 15.62 0.10 10.38
CA PHE A 264 16.75 -0.55 11.03
C PHE A 264 16.35 -1.77 11.86
N GLY A 265 15.05 -2.00 12.11
CA GLY A 265 14.58 -3.14 12.89
C GLY A 265 15.06 -3.11 14.34
N LEU A 266 15.29 -1.92 14.91
CA LEU A 266 15.94 -1.75 16.22
C LEU A 266 15.19 -2.46 17.37
N TYR A 267 13.86 -2.59 17.27
CA TYR A 267 13.05 -3.34 18.25
C TYR A 267 12.90 -4.84 17.96
N GLN A 268 13.40 -5.33 16.83
CA GLN A 268 13.40 -6.76 16.53
C GLN A 268 14.49 -7.52 17.32
N GLY A 269 15.50 -6.81 17.84
CA GLY A 269 16.64 -7.38 18.57
C GLY A 269 16.71 -7.06 20.08
N LEU A 270 15.98 -6.06 20.59
CA LEU A 270 16.04 -5.67 22.01
C LEU A 270 15.66 -6.82 22.96
N HIS A 271 14.76 -7.72 22.55
CA HIS A 271 14.42 -8.92 23.32
C HIS A 271 15.58 -9.93 23.47
N ARG A 272 16.56 -9.90 22.55
CA ARG A 272 17.74 -10.79 22.59
C ARG A 272 18.79 -10.32 23.59
N TYR A 273 18.66 -9.10 24.13
CA TYR A 273 19.62 -8.53 25.08
C TYR A 273 19.00 -8.20 26.45
N VAL A 274 17.66 -8.23 26.57
CA VAL A 274 16.92 -7.86 27.80
C VAL A 274 16.22 -9.09 28.41
N SER A 275 16.43 -10.29 27.88
CA SER A 275 15.92 -11.52 28.52
C SER A 275 16.93 -12.05 29.53
N THR A 276 16.49 -12.23 30.78
CA THR A 276 17.26 -12.92 31.83
C THR A 276 17.57 -14.39 31.51
N LYS A 277 17.02 -14.94 30.41
CA LYS A 277 17.30 -16.32 29.98
C LYS A 277 18.76 -16.54 29.60
N ASP A 278 19.47 -15.51 29.15
CA ASP A 278 20.90 -15.61 28.78
C ASP A 278 21.83 -15.60 30.02
N PHE A 279 21.31 -15.34 31.22
CA PHE A 279 22.05 -15.42 32.49
C PHE A 279 21.85 -16.75 33.22
N THR A 280 21.05 -17.66 32.65
CA THR A 280 20.70 -18.97 33.26
C THR A 280 21.19 -20.17 32.44
N SER A 281 22.07 -19.95 31.46
CA SER A 281 22.72 -21.00 30.66
C SER A 281 24.22 -21.07 30.96
#